data_AF-A0A1Q7C246-F1
#
_entry.id   AF-A0A1Q7C246-F1
#
_cell.length_a   1.000
_cell.length_b   1.000
_cell.length_c   1.000
_cell.angle_alpha   90.00
_cell.angle_beta   90.00
_cell.angle_gamma   90.00
#
_symmetry.space_group_name_H-M   'P 1'
#
loop_
_entity.id
_entity.type
_entity.pdbx_description
1 polymer ?
#
loop_
_entity_poly.entity_id
_entity_poly.type
_entity_poly.pdbx_seq_one_letter_code
_entity_poly.pdbx_strand_id
1 'polypeptide(L)'
;MYTPRGFEAVATPYGDALMRQDVLPLPALEPHPGNVAYLDTETTGLSGGAGTYVFAAAIARPIDCGLRLAQLFLPNPGMEPALLAALQDELAPAFGLATFNGGSFDLPVLRTRWVMARMNGELDHPRHVDLLTLVRSLYRHRMEQCNLRTVEERLLGYEREDPVSGALAPEVYFDYLQAGYSPNLESILEHNRLDVISLVHLHSLLMRRLQGADGAMDAADWLALGRHRFRRGARADGWRALRNAAGFSSGDAAATAGLWISRRLVRRGSIAGADRLLKRMEEHFSEDLRVALARARLLEWRRRDPHRALTVVEDAQRRFPEAAAELEPRRERLERKVLRRGGGRESFQTSIPD
;
A
#
# COMPACT_ATOMS: atom_id res chain seq x y z
N MET A 1 22.11 -14.00 -35.17
CA MET A 1 21.11 -13.80 -34.11
C MET A 1 20.59 -12.39 -34.25
N TYR A 2 19.27 -12.18 -34.23
CA TYR A 2 18.68 -10.85 -34.31
C TYR A 2 19.00 -10.08 -33.02
N THR A 3 19.53 -8.86 -33.14
CA THR A 3 19.68 -7.95 -32.01
C THR A 3 18.47 -7.03 -31.97
N PRO A 4 17.72 -6.96 -30.84
CA PRO A 4 16.60 -6.05 -30.71
C PRO A 4 17.00 -4.59 -30.94
N ARG A 5 16.06 -3.77 -31.40
CA ARG A 5 16.30 -2.39 -31.81
C ARG A 5 16.82 -1.54 -30.66
N GLY A 6 17.93 -0.84 -30.92
CA GLY A 6 18.55 0.10 -29.98
C GLY A 6 19.43 -0.54 -28.91
N PHE A 7 19.61 -1.87 -28.94
CA PHE A 7 20.56 -2.55 -28.06
C PHE A 7 21.96 -2.55 -28.69
N GLU A 8 22.93 -2.11 -27.90
CA GLU A 8 24.34 -2.06 -28.26
C GLU A 8 25.18 -2.86 -27.26
N ALA A 9 26.35 -3.32 -27.70
CA ALA A 9 27.30 -4.01 -26.83
C ALA A 9 27.99 -3.02 -25.89
N VAL A 10 27.96 -3.31 -24.60
CA VAL A 10 28.64 -2.53 -23.56
C VAL A 10 29.60 -3.45 -22.82
N ALA A 11 30.87 -3.08 -22.82
CA ALA A 11 31.93 -3.88 -22.22
C ALA A 11 31.78 -3.95 -20.70
N THR A 12 31.91 -5.15 -20.14
CA THR A 12 31.97 -5.41 -18.71
C THR A 12 33.19 -6.28 -18.40
N PRO A 13 33.58 -6.43 -17.11
CA PRO A 13 34.65 -7.38 -16.73
C PRO A 13 34.37 -8.84 -17.10
N TYR A 14 33.13 -9.17 -17.47
CA TYR A 14 32.70 -10.53 -17.80
C TYR A 14 32.35 -10.72 -19.30
N GLY A 15 32.77 -9.77 -20.14
CA GLY A 15 32.45 -9.73 -21.57
C GLY A 15 31.41 -8.64 -21.89
N ASP A 16 30.87 -8.67 -23.10
CA ASP A 16 29.90 -7.66 -23.52
C ASP A 16 28.50 -7.97 -23.00
N ALA A 17 27.81 -6.97 -22.46
CA ALA A 17 26.39 -6.99 -22.19
C ALA A 17 25.64 -6.31 -23.36
N LEU A 18 24.41 -6.72 -23.66
CA LEU A 18 23.56 -5.97 -24.58
C LEU A 18 22.67 -5.02 -23.79
N MET A 19 22.79 -3.72 -24.08
CA MET A 19 22.06 -2.68 -23.40
C MET A 19 21.49 -1.65 -24.38
N ARG A 20 20.23 -1.26 -24.16
CA ARG A 20 19.61 -0.09 -24.76
C ARG A 20 19.57 1.02 -23.72
N GLN A 21 19.96 2.24 -24.11
CA GLN A 21 19.93 3.41 -23.23
C GLN A 21 19.16 4.53 -23.90
N ASP A 22 18.26 5.15 -23.15
CA ASP A 22 17.45 6.27 -23.61
C ASP A 22 17.42 7.37 -22.54
N VAL A 23 17.22 8.61 -22.99
CA VAL A 23 16.83 9.73 -22.12
C VAL A 23 15.50 10.25 -22.61
N LEU A 24 14.45 10.07 -21.81
CA LEU A 24 13.14 10.63 -22.11
C LEU A 24 13.06 12.05 -21.52
N PRO A 25 12.94 13.09 -22.36
CA PRO A 25 12.74 14.44 -21.88
C PRO A 25 11.33 14.55 -21.31
N LEU A 26 11.24 14.64 -19.98
CA LEU A 26 9.99 14.72 -19.25
C LEU A 26 10.05 15.90 -18.28
N PRO A 27 8.93 16.58 -18.02
CA PRO A 27 8.88 17.58 -16.96
C PRO A 27 9.22 16.93 -15.62
N ALA A 28 9.83 17.71 -14.72
CA ALA A 28 10.10 17.26 -13.37
C ALA A 28 8.80 16.81 -12.69
N LEU A 29 8.83 15.63 -12.07
CA LEU A 29 7.70 15.12 -11.31
C LEU A 29 7.55 15.87 -10.00
N GLU A 30 6.30 16.09 -9.59
CA GLU A 30 5.97 16.71 -8.33
C GLU A 30 5.03 15.81 -7.52
N PRO A 31 5.42 15.38 -6.31
CA PRO A 31 6.74 15.53 -5.68
C PRO A 31 7.86 14.84 -6.45
N HIS A 32 9.06 15.43 -6.41
CA HIS A 32 10.23 14.81 -7.02
C HIS A 32 10.59 13.50 -6.29
N PRO A 33 10.72 12.37 -7.00
CA PRO A 33 10.99 11.06 -6.39
C PRO A 33 12.38 10.94 -5.73
N GLY A 34 13.30 11.85 -6.04
CA GLY A 34 14.68 11.83 -5.56
C GLY A 34 15.56 10.88 -6.36
N ASN A 35 16.74 10.56 -5.82
CA ASN A 35 17.69 9.63 -6.45
C ASN A 35 17.28 8.18 -6.20
N VAL A 36 16.33 7.68 -6.99
CA VAL A 36 15.79 6.31 -6.91
C VAL A 36 15.91 5.63 -8.27
N ALA A 37 16.45 4.41 -8.28
CA ALA A 37 16.35 3.50 -9.42
C ALA A 37 15.05 2.70 -9.34
N TYR A 38 14.35 2.57 -10.47
CA TYR A 38 13.15 1.77 -10.61
C TYR A 38 13.47 0.56 -11.47
N LEU A 39 13.28 -0.63 -10.93
CA LEU A 39 13.66 -1.88 -11.58
C LEU A 39 12.43 -2.75 -11.81
N ASP A 40 12.38 -3.32 -13.01
CA ASP A 40 11.45 -4.38 -13.40
C ASP A 40 12.19 -5.42 -14.26
N THR A 41 11.85 -6.71 -14.11
CA THR A 41 12.51 -7.79 -14.84
C THR A 41 11.53 -8.69 -15.57
N GLU A 42 11.96 -9.17 -16.74
CA GLU A 42 11.31 -10.24 -17.48
C GLU A 42 12.09 -11.54 -17.30
N THR A 43 11.37 -12.61 -16.97
CA THR A 43 11.98 -13.86 -16.55
C THR A 43 11.42 -15.07 -17.28
N THR A 44 12.20 -16.15 -17.35
CA THR A 44 11.76 -17.40 -18.01
C THR A 44 10.80 -18.25 -17.19
N GLY A 45 10.35 -17.78 -16.02
CA GLY A 45 9.40 -18.53 -15.20
C GLY A 45 8.86 -17.76 -14.00
N LEU A 46 7.61 -18.04 -13.64
CA LEU A 46 6.84 -17.31 -12.64
C LEU A 46 7.10 -17.74 -11.18
N SER A 47 7.90 -18.79 -10.96
CA SER A 47 8.10 -19.43 -9.65
C SER A 47 9.50 -19.23 -9.05
N GLY A 48 10.37 -18.45 -9.70
CA GLY A 48 11.66 -18.02 -9.15
C GLY A 48 12.64 -19.15 -8.79
N GLY A 49 12.50 -20.34 -9.39
CA GLY A 49 13.39 -21.47 -9.15
C GLY A 49 14.79 -21.25 -9.74
N ALA A 50 15.75 -22.13 -9.41
CA ALA A 50 17.13 -22.04 -9.88
C ALA A 50 17.28 -22.06 -11.43
N GLY A 51 16.27 -22.54 -12.16
CA GLY A 51 16.24 -22.53 -13.63
C GLY A 51 15.69 -21.24 -14.26
N THR A 52 15.16 -20.30 -13.47
CA THR A 52 14.59 -19.04 -13.95
C THR A 52 15.69 -18.05 -14.28
N TYR A 53 15.82 -17.67 -15.55
CA TYR A 53 16.74 -16.61 -15.99
C TYR A 53 16.00 -15.27 -16.01
N VAL A 54 16.73 -14.19 -15.71
CA VAL A 54 16.33 -12.82 -16.06
C VAL A 54 16.83 -12.57 -17.47
N PHE A 55 15.93 -12.51 -18.44
CA PHE A 55 16.31 -12.29 -19.83
C PHE A 55 16.19 -10.84 -20.26
N ALA A 56 15.42 -10.02 -19.54
CA ALA A 56 15.48 -8.58 -19.67
C ALA A 56 15.31 -7.91 -18.31
N ALA A 57 15.98 -6.76 -18.14
CA ALA A 57 15.86 -5.93 -16.95
C ALA A 57 15.87 -4.47 -17.38
N ALA A 58 14.83 -3.72 -17.01
CA ALA A 58 14.77 -2.28 -17.23
C ALA A 58 15.06 -1.55 -15.93
N ILE A 59 15.77 -0.43 -16.04
CA ILE A 59 16.07 0.49 -14.96
C ILE A 59 15.70 1.90 -15.41
N ALA A 60 14.85 2.58 -14.65
CA ALA A 60 14.59 4.00 -14.80
C ALA A 60 15.20 4.79 -13.66
N ARG A 61 15.82 5.94 -13.96
CA ARG A 61 16.38 6.87 -12.97
C ARG A 61 16.00 8.32 -13.32
N PRO A 62 15.32 9.06 -12.43
CA PRO A 62 15.10 10.48 -12.59
C PRO A 62 16.43 11.23 -12.67
N ILE A 63 16.56 12.10 -13.66
CA ILE A 63 17.72 12.99 -13.87
C ILE A 63 17.22 14.41 -14.15
N ASP A 64 18.11 15.40 -14.09
CA ASP A 64 17.74 16.82 -14.24
C ASP A 64 16.98 17.13 -15.55
N CYS A 65 17.29 16.42 -16.64
CA CYS A 65 16.66 16.62 -17.95
C CYS A 65 15.52 15.63 -18.26
N GLY A 66 15.05 14.85 -17.28
CA GLY A 66 13.92 13.93 -17.45
C GLY A 66 14.18 12.56 -16.83
N LEU A 67 14.08 11.50 -17.64
CA LEU A 67 14.23 10.12 -17.17
C LEU A 67 15.28 9.38 -17.98
N ARG A 68 16.34 8.91 -17.31
CA ARG A 68 17.29 7.96 -17.90
C ARG A 68 16.69 6.57 -17.82
N LEU A 69 16.69 5.86 -18.95
CA LEU A 69 16.33 4.46 -19.05
C LEU A 69 17.55 3.67 -19.50
N ALA A 70 17.77 2.54 -18.86
CA ALA A 70 18.67 1.50 -19.30
C ALA A 70 17.89 0.18 -19.33
N GLN A 71 17.95 -0.54 -20.43
CA GLN A 71 17.35 -1.86 -20.55
C GLN A 71 18.41 -2.85 -20.99
N LEU A 72 18.56 -3.92 -20.24
CA LEU A 72 19.49 -5.01 -20.51
C LEU A 72 18.74 -6.18 -21.11
N PHE A 73 19.35 -6.88 -22.05
CA PHE A 73 18.78 -8.06 -22.69
C PHE A 73 19.81 -9.19 -22.74
N LEU A 74 19.37 -10.41 -22.48
CA LEU A 74 20.19 -11.62 -22.49
C LEU A 74 20.01 -12.36 -23.82
N PRO A 75 20.86 -12.14 -24.83
CA PRO A 75 20.67 -12.80 -26.13
C PRO A 75 20.98 -14.31 -26.06
N ASN A 76 21.82 -14.73 -25.10
CA ASN A 76 22.07 -16.14 -24.82
C ASN A 76 22.49 -16.31 -23.35
N PRO A 77 22.24 -17.49 -22.73
CA PRO A 77 22.55 -17.72 -21.31
C PRO A 77 24.03 -17.53 -20.92
N GLY A 78 24.96 -17.69 -21.87
CA GLY A 78 26.40 -17.54 -21.61
C GLY A 78 26.83 -16.11 -21.31
N MET A 79 26.00 -15.12 -21.66
CA MET A 79 26.26 -13.69 -21.41
C MET A 79 25.67 -13.19 -20.08
N GLU A 80 25.08 -14.06 -19.27
CA GLU A 80 24.45 -13.66 -18.01
C GLU A 80 25.40 -12.94 -17.04
N PRO A 81 26.67 -13.38 -16.84
CA PRO A 81 27.60 -12.65 -15.98
C PRO A 81 27.82 -11.19 -16.42
N ALA A 82 27.88 -10.94 -17.74
CA ALA A 82 28.02 -9.60 -18.29
C ALA A 82 26.76 -8.77 -18.06
N LEU A 83 25.57 -9.35 -18.28
CA LEU A 83 24.30 -8.69 -17.98
C LEU A 83 24.20 -8.29 -16.50
N LEU A 84 24.53 -9.20 -15.58
CA LEU A 84 24.46 -8.96 -14.14
C LEU A 84 25.45 -7.87 -13.70
N ALA A 85 26.66 -7.85 -14.27
CA ALA A 85 27.63 -6.79 -14.01
C ALA A 85 27.09 -5.41 -14.46
N ALA A 86 26.59 -5.32 -15.69
CA ALA A 86 26.00 -4.09 -16.21
C ALA A 86 24.77 -3.64 -15.40
N LEU A 87 23.96 -4.58 -14.92
CA LEU A 87 22.83 -4.29 -14.02
C LEU A 87 23.32 -3.67 -12.70
N GLN A 88 24.35 -4.24 -12.07
CA GLN A 88 24.92 -3.69 -10.86
C GLN A 88 25.44 -2.26 -11.08
N ASP A 89 26.15 -2.03 -12.18
CA ASP A 89 26.68 -0.71 -12.55
C ASP A 89 25.57 0.34 -12.76
N GLU A 90 24.42 -0.06 -13.33
CA GLU A 90 23.28 0.86 -13.50
C GLU A 90 22.52 1.14 -12.20
N LEU A 91 22.55 0.22 -11.23
CA LEU A 91 21.94 0.40 -9.90
C LEU A 91 22.82 1.22 -8.96
N ALA A 92 24.14 1.14 -9.09
CA ALA A 92 25.11 1.74 -8.16
C ALA A 92 24.96 3.26 -7.94
N PRO A 93 24.60 4.10 -8.93
CA PRO A 93 24.46 5.54 -8.72
C PRO A 93 23.24 5.93 -7.87
N ALA A 94 22.28 5.03 -7.65
CA ALA A 94 21.04 5.34 -6.97
C ALA A 94 21.15 5.27 -5.45
N PHE A 95 20.44 6.17 -4.74
CA PHE A 95 20.37 6.11 -3.27
C PHE A 95 19.29 5.13 -2.77
N GLY A 96 18.23 4.96 -3.55
CA GLY A 96 17.15 4.02 -3.29
C GLY A 96 16.83 3.15 -4.48
N LEU A 97 16.21 2.00 -4.24
CA LEU A 97 15.68 1.10 -5.24
C LEU A 97 14.17 0.95 -5.03
N ALA A 98 13.38 1.07 -6.09
CA ALA A 98 11.96 0.82 -6.08
C ALA A 98 11.59 -0.23 -7.11
N THR A 99 10.69 -1.14 -6.74
CA THR A 99 10.14 -2.16 -7.63
C THR A 99 8.65 -2.31 -7.37
N PHE A 100 7.95 -3.08 -8.20
CA PHE A 100 6.56 -3.48 -7.95
C PHE A 100 6.49 -4.98 -7.73
N ASN A 101 6.29 -5.42 -6.48
CA ASN A 101 6.37 -6.83 -6.08
C ASN A 101 7.78 -7.46 -6.14
N GLY A 102 8.81 -6.70 -6.52
CA GLY A 102 10.16 -7.26 -6.67
C GLY A 102 10.90 -7.59 -5.39
N GLY A 103 10.39 -7.16 -4.23
CA GLY A 103 10.90 -7.65 -2.95
C GLY A 103 10.64 -9.15 -2.76
N SER A 104 9.59 -9.69 -3.38
CA SER A 104 9.20 -11.09 -3.32
C SER A 104 9.51 -11.87 -4.59
N PHE A 105 9.94 -11.22 -5.67
CA PHE A 105 10.17 -11.86 -6.97
C PHE A 105 11.52 -11.48 -7.59
N ASP A 106 11.65 -10.27 -8.15
CA ASP A 106 12.83 -9.84 -8.91
C ASP A 106 14.14 -9.95 -8.11
N LEU A 107 14.19 -9.39 -6.91
CA LEU A 107 15.41 -9.38 -6.10
C LEU A 107 15.84 -10.79 -5.65
N PRO A 108 14.94 -11.68 -5.17
CA PRO A 108 15.27 -13.09 -4.95
C PRO A 108 15.85 -13.80 -6.19
N VAL A 109 15.26 -13.60 -7.37
CA VAL A 109 15.74 -14.21 -8.63
C VAL A 109 17.13 -13.68 -8.97
N LEU A 110 17.32 -12.36 -8.97
CA LEU A 110 18.61 -11.72 -9.25
C LEU A 110 19.71 -12.19 -8.30
N ARG A 111 19.45 -12.30 -6.99
CA ARG A 111 20.41 -12.84 -6.02
C ARG A 111 20.78 -14.30 -6.31
N THR A 112 19.80 -15.11 -6.68
CA THR A 112 20.05 -16.51 -7.06
C THR A 112 20.93 -16.59 -8.30
N ARG A 113 20.63 -15.77 -9.33
CA ARG A 113 21.43 -15.70 -10.56
C ARG A 113 22.84 -15.17 -10.32
N TRP A 114 22.99 -14.17 -9.45
CA TRP A 114 24.29 -13.65 -9.01
C TRP A 114 25.21 -14.76 -8.48
N VAL A 115 24.68 -15.61 -7.60
CA VAL A 115 25.42 -16.75 -7.03
C VAL A 115 25.70 -17.80 -8.09
N MET A 116 24.71 -18.15 -8.93
CA MET A 116 24.87 -19.18 -9.96
C MET A 116 25.87 -18.79 -11.05
N ALA A 117 25.91 -17.51 -11.42
CA ALA A 117 26.90 -16.93 -12.33
C ALA A 117 28.30 -16.76 -11.69
N ARG A 118 28.44 -17.10 -10.39
CA ARG A 118 29.69 -16.98 -9.62
C ARG A 118 30.26 -15.55 -9.64
N MET A 119 29.36 -14.57 -9.56
CA MET A 119 29.74 -13.17 -9.46
C MET A 119 30.51 -12.92 -8.17
N ASN A 120 31.41 -11.94 -8.19
CA ASN A 120 32.20 -11.61 -7.00
C ASN A 120 31.33 -10.91 -5.95
N GLY A 121 31.44 -11.33 -4.70
CA GLY A 121 30.69 -10.72 -3.58
C GLY A 121 29.18 -10.98 -3.66
N GLU A 122 28.42 -10.15 -2.97
CA GLU A 122 26.95 -10.18 -2.99
C GLU A 122 26.40 -9.17 -4.02
N LEU A 123 25.19 -9.43 -4.53
CA LEU A 123 24.45 -8.44 -5.31
C LEU A 123 24.14 -7.24 -4.40
N ASP A 124 24.93 -6.18 -4.54
CA ASP A 124 24.70 -4.93 -3.84
C ASP A 124 23.57 -4.15 -4.50
N HIS A 125 22.64 -3.66 -3.70
CA HIS A 125 21.59 -2.77 -4.15
C HIS A 125 21.23 -1.76 -3.07
N PRO A 126 20.78 -0.55 -3.46
CA PRO A 126 20.39 0.47 -2.50
C PRO A 126 19.19 0.05 -1.62
N ARG A 127 18.84 0.89 -0.64
CA ARG A 127 17.67 0.64 0.22
C ARG A 127 16.41 0.49 -0.63
N HIS A 128 15.73 -0.64 -0.44
CA HIS A 128 14.61 -1.05 -1.28
C HIS A 128 13.25 -0.61 -0.70
N VAL A 129 12.37 -0.15 -1.60
CA VAL A 129 10.95 0.10 -1.34
C VAL A 129 10.12 -0.67 -2.38
N ASP A 130 9.27 -1.56 -1.91
CA ASP A 130 8.31 -2.25 -2.78
C ASP A 130 7.02 -1.42 -2.88
N LEU A 131 6.76 -0.85 -4.06
CA LEU A 131 5.62 0.03 -4.32
C LEU A 131 4.28 -0.69 -4.19
N LEU A 132 4.22 -2.01 -4.44
CA LEU A 132 3.01 -2.79 -4.26
C LEU A 132 2.53 -2.76 -2.80
N THR A 133 3.48 -2.77 -1.85
CA THR A 133 3.14 -2.71 -0.42
C THR A 133 2.53 -1.36 -0.04
N LEU A 134 2.98 -0.28 -0.68
CA LEU A 134 2.43 1.06 -0.50
C LEU A 134 1.06 1.19 -1.17
N VAL A 135 0.90 0.71 -2.40
CA VAL A 135 -0.39 0.67 -3.11
C VAL A 135 -1.42 -0.09 -2.29
N ARG A 136 -1.13 -1.32 -1.84
CA ARG A 136 -2.04 -2.10 -0.99
C ARG A 136 -2.37 -1.38 0.32
N SER A 137 -1.41 -0.65 0.86
CA SER A 137 -1.60 0.09 2.11
C SER A 137 -2.48 1.33 1.95
N LEU A 138 -2.46 1.99 0.79
CA LEU A 138 -3.05 3.31 0.58
C LEU A 138 -4.24 3.32 -0.37
N TYR A 139 -4.41 2.30 -1.22
CA TYR A 139 -5.40 2.24 -2.29
C TYR A 139 -6.22 0.96 -2.33
N ARG A 140 -5.94 -0.05 -1.49
CA ARG A 140 -6.69 -1.33 -1.50
C ARG A 140 -8.20 -1.16 -1.31
N HIS A 141 -8.65 -0.13 -0.62
CA HIS A 141 -10.08 0.17 -0.46
C HIS A 141 -10.74 0.76 -1.72
N ARG A 142 -9.95 1.20 -2.71
CA ARG A 142 -10.41 1.75 -4.00
C ARG A 142 -10.34 0.73 -5.15
N MET A 143 -9.76 -0.43 -4.91
CA MET A 143 -9.41 -1.38 -5.98
C MET A 143 -9.58 -2.82 -5.50
N GLU A 144 -10.17 -3.66 -6.35
CA GLU A 144 -10.30 -5.10 -6.06
C GLU A 144 -8.95 -5.82 -6.16
N GLN A 145 -8.17 -5.47 -7.17
CA GLN A 145 -6.84 -6.00 -7.46
C GLN A 145 -5.80 -4.87 -7.39
N CYS A 146 -4.55 -5.24 -7.07
CA CYS A 146 -3.42 -4.30 -7.01
C CYS A 146 -2.27 -4.80 -7.89
N ASN A 147 -2.55 -5.28 -9.09
CA ASN A 147 -1.50 -5.51 -10.09
C ASN A 147 -1.12 -4.19 -10.78
N LEU A 148 0.02 -4.16 -11.49
CA LEU A 148 0.54 -2.93 -12.09
C LEU A 148 -0.42 -2.36 -13.15
N ARG A 149 -0.99 -3.22 -14.00
CA ARG A 149 -2.00 -2.84 -14.99
C ARG A 149 -3.18 -2.07 -14.40
N THR A 150 -3.79 -2.62 -13.34
CA THR A 150 -4.91 -1.94 -12.64
C THR A 150 -4.47 -0.61 -12.02
N VAL A 151 -3.21 -0.52 -11.58
CA VAL A 151 -2.65 0.70 -11.01
C VAL A 151 -2.46 1.78 -12.09
N GLU A 152 -1.96 1.40 -13.26
CA GLU A 152 -1.81 2.32 -14.38
C GLU A 152 -3.15 2.88 -14.86
N GLU A 153 -4.10 1.99 -15.11
CA GLU A 153 -5.44 2.37 -15.59
C GLU A 153 -6.14 3.31 -14.59
N ARG A 154 -6.16 2.93 -13.30
CA ARG A 154 -6.98 3.65 -12.30
C ARG A 154 -6.26 4.80 -11.60
N LEU A 155 -4.94 4.78 -11.47
CA LEU A 155 -4.18 5.82 -10.75
C LEU A 155 -3.38 6.72 -11.68
N LEU A 156 -2.83 6.18 -12.77
CA LEU A 156 -2.03 6.95 -13.72
C LEU A 156 -2.86 7.43 -14.92
N GLY A 157 -4.07 6.88 -15.12
CA GLY A 157 -4.90 7.19 -16.28
C GLY A 157 -4.30 6.67 -17.59
N TYR A 158 -3.45 5.64 -17.49
CA TYR A 158 -2.78 5.02 -18.63
C TYR A 158 -3.40 3.65 -18.89
N GLU A 159 -4.08 3.52 -20.03
CA GLU A 159 -4.61 2.25 -20.51
C GLU A 159 -3.62 1.64 -21.50
N ARG A 160 -3.14 0.42 -21.21
CA ARG A 160 -2.18 -0.27 -22.07
C ARG A 160 -2.86 -0.81 -23.31
N GLU A 161 -2.29 -0.50 -24.46
CA GLU A 161 -2.49 -1.31 -25.66
C GLU A 161 -1.48 -2.46 -25.64
N ASP A 162 -1.84 -3.58 -25.00
CA ASP A 162 -0.98 -4.77 -24.90
C ASP A 162 -1.29 -5.73 -26.07
N PRO A 163 -0.50 -5.76 -27.16
CA PRO A 163 -0.69 -6.75 -28.22
C PRO A 163 -0.32 -8.17 -27.76
N VAL A 164 0.44 -8.31 -26.66
CA VAL A 164 0.96 -9.58 -26.15
C VAL A 164 0.81 -9.62 -24.63
N SER A 165 0.28 -10.71 -24.09
CA SER A 165 0.22 -10.90 -22.64
C SER A 165 1.62 -11.12 -22.07
N GLY A 166 1.98 -10.42 -20.98
CA GLY A 166 3.25 -10.65 -20.26
C GLY A 166 3.41 -12.10 -19.76
N ALA A 167 2.33 -12.86 -19.61
CA ALA A 167 2.42 -14.30 -19.32
C ALA A 167 3.11 -15.12 -20.42
N LEU A 168 3.18 -14.61 -21.65
CA LEU A 168 3.86 -15.22 -22.79
C LEU A 168 5.34 -14.85 -22.88
N ALA A 169 5.84 -13.96 -22.01
CA ALA A 169 7.23 -13.51 -22.01
C ALA A 169 8.26 -14.67 -22.02
N PRO A 170 8.09 -15.75 -21.22
CA PRO A 170 8.99 -16.92 -21.28
C PRO A 170 9.00 -17.60 -22.65
N GLU A 171 7.83 -17.85 -23.24
CA GLU A 171 7.67 -18.53 -24.54
C GLU A 171 8.32 -17.72 -25.67
N VAL A 172 8.05 -16.40 -25.69
CA VAL A 172 8.65 -15.46 -26.63
C VAL A 172 10.18 -15.50 -26.58
N TYR A 173 10.75 -15.58 -25.38
CA TYR A 173 12.20 -15.69 -25.21
C TYR A 173 12.75 -17.05 -25.62
N PHE A 174 12.04 -18.15 -25.35
CA PHE A 174 12.46 -19.48 -25.79
C PHE A 174 12.46 -19.59 -27.32
N ASP A 175 11.46 -19.04 -28.00
CA ASP A 175 11.43 -18.96 -29.47
C ASP A 175 12.63 -18.18 -30.00
N TYR A 176 12.97 -17.06 -29.35
CA TYR A 176 14.15 -16.28 -29.70
C TYR A 176 15.45 -17.08 -29.54
N LEU A 177 15.62 -17.84 -28.44
CA LEU A 177 16.82 -18.66 -28.24
C LEU A 177 16.96 -19.77 -29.30
N GLN A 178 15.84 -20.33 -29.78
CA GLN A 178 15.84 -21.41 -30.77
C GLN A 178 16.06 -20.89 -32.19
N ALA A 179 15.31 -19.86 -32.60
CA ALA A 179 15.31 -19.37 -33.97
C ALA A 179 16.23 -18.16 -34.20
N GLY A 180 16.76 -17.57 -33.11
CA GLY A 180 17.50 -16.31 -33.15
C GLY A 180 16.62 -15.10 -33.45
N TYR A 181 15.29 -15.23 -33.39
CA TYR A 181 14.28 -14.20 -33.65
C TYR A 181 12.96 -14.62 -32.99
N SER A 182 12.18 -13.66 -32.51
CA SER A 182 10.77 -13.87 -32.11
C SER A 182 9.97 -12.61 -32.44
N PRO A 183 8.80 -12.73 -33.10
CA PRO A 183 8.03 -11.57 -33.56
C PRO A 183 7.50 -10.70 -32.43
N ASN A 184 7.36 -11.27 -31.22
CA ASN A 184 6.79 -10.59 -30.06
C ASN A 184 7.86 -10.08 -29.08
N LEU A 185 9.16 -10.31 -29.35
CA LEU A 185 10.23 -9.95 -28.42
C LEU A 185 10.29 -8.44 -28.19
N GLU A 186 10.18 -7.64 -29.25
CA GLU A 186 10.16 -6.18 -29.15
C GLU A 186 9.01 -5.68 -28.28
N SER A 187 7.84 -6.30 -28.38
CA SER A 187 6.67 -5.95 -27.54
C SER A 187 6.93 -6.26 -26.06
N ILE A 188 7.54 -7.41 -25.74
CA ILE A 188 7.91 -7.75 -24.36
C ILE A 188 8.95 -6.78 -23.79
N LEU A 189 9.97 -6.43 -24.58
CA LEU A 189 10.97 -5.43 -24.18
C LEU A 189 10.33 -4.05 -24.00
N GLU A 190 9.37 -3.68 -24.83
CA GLU A 190 8.65 -2.43 -24.67
C GLU A 190 7.77 -2.42 -23.42
N HIS A 191 7.08 -3.51 -23.07
CA HIS A 191 6.35 -3.61 -21.81
C HIS A 191 7.28 -3.39 -20.61
N ASN A 192 8.39 -4.14 -20.52
CA ASN A 192 9.36 -3.98 -19.45
C ASN A 192 9.91 -2.54 -19.34
N ARG A 193 10.07 -1.86 -20.47
CA ARG A 193 10.46 -0.43 -20.52
C ARG A 193 9.36 0.48 -19.96
N LEU A 194 8.11 0.25 -20.33
CA LEU A 194 6.95 1.02 -19.86
C LEU A 194 6.69 0.79 -18.37
N ASP A 195 6.88 -0.44 -17.87
CA ASP A 195 6.69 -0.81 -16.47
C ASP A 195 7.53 0.10 -15.55
N VAL A 196 8.83 0.25 -15.82
CA VAL A 196 9.69 1.12 -14.99
C VAL A 196 9.34 2.60 -15.09
N ILE A 197 8.81 3.07 -16.22
CA ILE A 197 8.30 4.44 -16.36
C ILE A 197 7.08 4.61 -15.45
N SER A 198 6.13 3.68 -15.50
CA SER A 198 4.96 3.65 -14.63
C SER A 198 5.35 3.64 -13.15
N LEU A 199 6.40 2.92 -12.76
CA LEU A 199 6.88 2.91 -11.37
C LEU A 199 7.34 4.29 -10.90
N VAL A 200 8.00 5.07 -11.76
CA VAL A 200 8.46 6.43 -11.43
C VAL A 200 7.27 7.34 -11.12
N HIS A 201 6.27 7.35 -12.02
CA HIS A 201 5.05 8.15 -11.85
C HIS A 201 4.22 7.69 -10.64
N LEU A 202 4.09 6.38 -10.45
CA LEU A 202 3.40 5.79 -9.31
C LEU A 202 4.05 6.21 -7.99
N HIS A 203 5.38 6.17 -7.90
CA HIS A 203 6.07 6.54 -6.67
C HIS A 203 5.87 8.01 -6.34
N SER A 204 5.96 8.93 -7.31
CA SER A 204 5.64 10.35 -7.11
C SER A 204 4.21 10.55 -6.60
N LEU A 205 3.22 9.87 -7.20
CA LEU A 205 1.82 9.90 -6.74
C LEU A 205 1.66 9.37 -5.31
N LEU A 206 2.32 8.26 -4.98
CA LEU A 206 2.32 7.69 -3.63
C LEU A 206 2.96 8.65 -2.61
N MET A 207 4.04 9.35 -2.99
CA MET A 207 4.67 10.36 -2.12
C MET A 207 3.71 11.50 -1.80
N ARG A 208 2.98 12.02 -2.79
CA ARG A 208 1.95 13.05 -2.60
C ARG A 208 0.90 12.62 -1.58
N ARG A 209 0.40 11.39 -1.71
CA ARG A 209 -0.58 10.83 -0.77
C ARG A 209 0.00 10.57 0.61
N LEU A 210 1.25 10.09 0.69
CA LEU A 210 1.94 9.89 1.96
C LEU A 210 2.14 11.21 2.72
N GLN A 211 2.41 12.31 2.00
CA GLN A 211 2.50 13.66 2.56
C GLN A 211 1.14 14.21 3.01
N GLY A 212 0.03 13.61 2.56
CA GLY A 212 -1.32 14.15 2.77
C GLY A 212 -1.56 15.43 1.97
N ALA A 213 -0.84 15.60 0.85
CA ALA A 213 -0.91 16.76 -0.03
C ALA A 213 -1.80 16.53 -1.26
N ASP A 214 -2.47 15.38 -1.32
CA ASP A 214 -3.47 15.08 -2.34
C ASP A 214 -4.83 15.66 -1.91
N GLY A 215 -5.25 16.72 -2.60
CA GLY A 215 -6.50 17.44 -2.32
C GLY A 215 -7.77 16.61 -2.59
N ALA A 216 -7.65 15.50 -3.32
CA ALA A 216 -8.76 14.60 -3.59
C ALA A 216 -8.95 13.52 -2.51
N MET A 217 -8.13 13.51 -1.45
CA MET A 217 -8.21 12.50 -0.39
C MET A 217 -9.52 12.59 0.39
N ASP A 218 -10.29 11.50 0.31
CA ASP A 218 -11.53 11.31 1.08
C ASP A 218 -11.27 10.68 2.47
N ALA A 219 -12.34 10.46 3.24
CA ALA A 219 -12.25 9.85 4.57
C ALA A 219 -11.58 8.45 4.57
N ALA A 220 -11.80 7.65 3.53
CA ALA A 220 -11.22 6.32 3.41
C ALA A 220 -9.72 6.39 3.12
N ASP A 221 -9.31 7.36 2.31
CA ASP A 221 -7.91 7.64 2.01
C ASP A 221 -7.14 8.10 3.25
N TRP A 222 -7.72 9.03 4.02
CA TRP A 222 -7.14 9.47 5.29
C TRP A 222 -7.11 8.35 6.34
N LEU A 223 -8.12 7.48 6.38
CA LEU A 223 -8.14 6.31 7.25
C LEU A 223 -7.03 5.32 6.88
N ALA A 224 -6.85 5.04 5.58
CA ALA A 224 -5.78 4.18 5.08
C ALA A 224 -4.39 4.75 5.42
N LEU A 225 -4.17 6.04 5.18
CA LEU A 225 -2.93 6.73 5.56
C LEU A 225 -2.70 6.68 7.08
N GLY A 226 -3.72 6.93 7.89
CA GLY A 226 -3.63 6.81 9.34
C GLY A 226 -3.19 5.41 9.78
N ARG A 227 -3.84 4.37 9.26
CA ARG A 227 -3.47 2.96 9.53
C ARG A 227 -2.03 2.67 9.11
N HIS A 228 -1.60 3.16 7.95
CA HIS A 228 -0.24 3.03 7.46
C HIS A 228 0.77 3.66 8.43
N ARG A 229 0.58 4.93 8.80
CA ARG A 229 1.49 5.67 9.69
C ARG A 229 1.62 5.00 11.06
N PHE A 230 0.52 4.49 11.62
CA PHE A 230 0.59 3.73 12.87
C PHE A 230 1.35 2.41 12.75
N ARG A 231 1.20 1.67 11.64
CA ARG A 231 2.00 0.45 11.39
C ARG A 231 3.49 0.75 11.28
N ARG A 232 3.86 1.91 10.71
CA ARG A 232 5.24 2.38 10.60
C ARG A 232 5.78 3.09 11.86
N GLY A 233 4.98 3.17 12.94
CA GLY A 233 5.40 3.81 14.19
C GLY A 233 5.33 5.35 14.21
N ALA A 234 4.95 6.00 13.09
CA ALA A 234 4.78 7.46 12.97
C ALA A 234 3.47 7.93 13.63
N ARG A 235 3.43 7.87 14.97
CA ARG A 235 2.19 8.06 15.76
C ARG A 235 1.57 9.45 15.59
N ALA A 236 2.38 10.51 15.55
CA ALA A 236 1.88 11.88 15.42
C ALA A 236 1.15 12.09 14.08
N ASP A 237 1.79 11.70 12.97
CA ASP A 237 1.19 11.75 11.64
C ASP A 237 -0.04 10.85 11.53
N GLY A 238 0.01 9.66 12.15
CA GLY A 238 -1.14 8.77 12.20
C GLY A 238 -2.34 9.40 12.90
N TRP A 239 -2.12 10.13 13.99
CA TRP A 239 -3.19 10.88 14.66
C TRP A 239 -3.74 12.00 13.79
N ARG A 240 -2.87 12.75 13.10
CA ARG A 240 -3.28 13.80 12.16
C ARG A 240 -4.18 13.22 11.06
N ALA A 241 -3.73 12.17 10.39
CA ALA A 241 -4.48 11.53 9.31
C ALA A 241 -5.85 11.01 9.78
N LEU A 242 -5.93 10.38 10.96
CA LEU A 242 -7.23 9.92 11.47
C LEU A 242 -8.17 11.05 11.88
N ARG A 243 -7.64 12.17 12.38
CA ARG A 243 -8.47 13.34 12.65
C ARG A 243 -9.03 13.93 11.37
N ASN A 244 -8.23 13.98 10.30
CA ASN A 244 -8.72 14.37 8.98
C ASN A 244 -9.84 13.42 8.52
N ALA A 245 -9.63 12.09 8.60
CA ALA A 245 -10.66 11.10 8.27
C ALA A 245 -11.95 11.27 9.09
N ALA A 246 -11.83 11.46 10.41
CA ALA A 246 -12.97 11.63 11.31
C ALA A 246 -13.61 13.04 11.24
N GLY A 247 -12.99 13.98 10.51
CA GLY A 247 -13.53 15.31 10.27
C GLY A 247 -14.60 15.35 9.19
N PHE A 248 -14.73 14.28 8.40
CA PHE A 248 -15.85 14.11 7.47
C PHE A 248 -17.12 13.79 8.25
N SER A 249 -18.24 14.42 7.85
CA SER A 249 -19.52 14.32 8.57
C SER A 249 -20.33 13.07 8.27
N SER A 250 -19.93 12.24 7.31
CA SER A 250 -20.65 11.03 6.90
C SER A 250 -19.70 9.96 6.34
N GLY A 251 -20.22 8.73 6.21
CA GLY A 251 -19.50 7.61 5.61
C GLY A 251 -18.81 6.65 6.61
N ASP A 252 -18.75 5.37 6.24
CA ASP A 252 -18.21 4.29 7.07
C ASP A 252 -16.75 4.54 7.50
N ALA A 253 -15.93 5.08 6.60
CA ALA A 253 -14.52 5.36 6.89
C ALA A 253 -14.33 6.43 7.97
N ALA A 254 -15.13 7.50 7.93
CA ALA A 254 -15.08 8.58 8.91
C ALA A 254 -15.52 8.09 10.29
N ALA A 255 -16.63 7.33 10.35
CA ALA A 255 -17.09 6.68 11.57
C ALA A 255 -16.02 5.70 12.11
N THR A 256 -15.44 4.88 11.24
CA THR A 256 -14.36 3.96 11.60
C THR A 256 -13.14 4.67 12.17
N ALA A 257 -12.73 5.80 11.58
CA ALA A 257 -11.63 6.62 12.08
C ALA A 257 -11.92 7.17 13.48
N GLY A 258 -13.11 7.74 13.69
CA GLY A 258 -13.55 8.26 14.98
C GLY A 258 -13.62 7.18 16.07
N LEU A 259 -14.13 5.99 15.74
CA LEU A 259 -14.13 4.81 16.63
C LEU A 259 -12.71 4.37 16.99
N TRP A 260 -11.77 4.50 16.06
CA TRP A 260 -10.37 4.15 16.33
C TRP A 260 -9.68 5.18 17.23
N ILE A 261 -9.97 6.47 17.02
CA ILE A 261 -9.55 7.58 17.90
C ILE A 261 -10.10 7.36 19.31
N SER A 262 -11.40 7.07 19.46
CA SER A 262 -12.04 6.90 20.78
C SER A 262 -11.42 5.76 21.59
N ARG A 263 -11.19 4.59 20.97
CA ARG A 263 -10.50 3.45 21.61
C ARG A 263 -9.09 3.80 22.10
N ARG A 264 -8.38 4.66 21.37
CA ARG A 264 -7.04 5.12 21.74
C ARG A 264 -7.07 6.18 22.85
N LEU A 265 -8.05 7.08 22.84
CA LEU A 265 -8.27 8.03 23.94
C LEU A 265 -8.57 7.28 25.25
N VAL A 266 -9.42 6.25 25.20
CA VAL A 266 -9.69 5.38 26.36
C VAL A 266 -8.41 4.71 26.87
N ARG A 267 -7.59 4.16 25.97
CA ARG A 267 -6.30 3.53 26.34
C ARG A 267 -5.30 4.52 26.99
N ARG A 268 -5.38 5.80 26.65
CA ARG A 268 -4.56 6.87 27.24
C ARG A 268 -5.19 7.50 28.50
N GLY A 269 -6.29 6.95 29.00
CA GLY A 269 -6.99 7.48 30.17
C GLY A 269 -7.86 8.72 29.91
N SER A 270 -7.93 9.23 28.67
CA SER A 270 -8.76 10.38 28.31
C SER A 270 -10.23 9.98 28.12
N ILE A 271 -10.87 9.53 29.19
CA ILE A 271 -12.24 8.99 29.15
C ILE A 271 -13.25 10.09 28.77
N ALA A 272 -13.13 11.28 29.36
CA ALA A 272 -14.01 12.41 29.04
C ALA A 272 -13.86 12.88 27.60
N GLY A 273 -12.63 12.87 27.06
CA GLY A 273 -12.38 13.17 25.66
C GLY A 273 -13.03 12.16 24.71
N ALA A 274 -12.95 10.87 25.04
CA ALA A 274 -13.60 9.81 24.29
C ALA A 274 -15.13 9.87 24.34
N ASP A 275 -15.75 10.18 25.50
CA ASP A 275 -17.22 10.39 25.59
C ASP A 275 -17.66 11.59 24.72
N ARG A 276 -16.94 12.72 24.80
CA ARG A 276 -17.26 13.91 23.98
C ARG A 276 -17.18 13.61 22.48
N LEU A 277 -16.16 12.88 22.05
CA LEU A 277 -16.04 12.46 20.65
C LEU A 277 -17.19 11.55 20.24
N LEU A 278 -17.45 10.48 21.00
CA LEU A 278 -18.49 9.52 20.66
C LEU A 278 -19.89 10.15 20.67
N LYS A 279 -20.17 11.07 21.60
CA LYS A 279 -21.41 11.87 21.60
C LYS A 279 -21.58 12.63 20.28
N ARG A 280 -20.55 13.39 19.87
CA ARG A 280 -20.58 14.13 18.60
C ARG A 280 -20.75 13.20 17.41
N MET A 281 -20.11 12.04 17.44
CA MET A 281 -20.24 11.06 16.37
C MET A 281 -21.66 10.51 16.25
N GLU A 282 -22.40 10.31 17.35
CA GLU A 282 -23.80 9.88 17.25
C GLU A 282 -24.70 10.90 16.55
N GLU A 283 -24.36 12.18 16.65
CA GLU A 283 -25.09 13.27 15.95
C GLU A 283 -24.86 13.23 14.43
N HIS A 284 -23.67 12.81 13.98
CA HIS A 284 -23.28 12.82 12.56
C HIS A 284 -23.41 11.44 11.88
N PHE A 285 -23.35 10.36 12.66
CA PHE A 285 -23.39 8.97 12.22
C PHE A 285 -24.54 8.24 12.91
N SER A 286 -25.74 8.82 12.85
CA SER A 286 -26.95 8.26 13.48
C SER A 286 -27.29 6.86 12.97
N GLU A 287 -26.92 6.53 11.74
CA GLU A 287 -27.15 5.24 11.10
C GLU A 287 -26.02 4.21 11.33
N ASP A 288 -25.02 4.56 12.16
CA ASP A 288 -23.93 3.63 12.50
C ASP A 288 -24.08 3.08 13.93
N LEU A 289 -24.67 1.88 14.03
CA LEU A 289 -24.84 1.16 15.30
C LEU A 289 -23.54 0.99 16.09
N ARG A 290 -22.38 0.90 15.42
CA ARG A 290 -21.08 0.70 16.09
C ARG A 290 -20.71 1.90 16.95
N VAL A 291 -21.12 3.11 16.55
CA VAL A 291 -20.90 4.36 17.31
C VAL A 291 -21.70 4.34 18.62
N ALA A 292 -23.00 4.03 18.54
CA ALA A 292 -23.86 3.92 19.72
C ALA A 292 -23.36 2.85 20.70
N LEU A 293 -23.01 1.67 20.17
CA LEU A 293 -22.45 0.57 20.97
C LEU A 293 -21.13 0.95 21.65
N ALA A 294 -20.26 1.70 20.97
CA ALA A 294 -19.01 2.17 21.55
C ALA A 294 -19.25 3.16 22.69
N ARG A 295 -20.19 4.10 22.53
CA ARG A 295 -20.54 5.06 23.57
C ARG A 295 -21.19 4.41 24.78
N ALA A 296 -22.16 3.52 24.57
CA ALA A 296 -22.80 2.75 25.65
C ALA A 296 -21.77 1.97 26.48
N ARG A 297 -20.81 1.28 25.83
CA ARG A 297 -19.72 0.57 26.53
C ARG A 297 -18.83 1.52 27.32
N LEU A 298 -18.50 2.69 26.77
CA LEU A 298 -17.70 3.68 27.46
C LEU A 298 -18.42 4.21 28.71
N LEU A 299 -19.70 4.54 28.59
CA LEU A 299 -20.52 5.04 29.69
C LEU A 299 -20.64 3.99 30.80
N GLU A 300 -20.95 2.75 30.44
CA GLU A 300 -21.11 1.65 31.39
C GLU A 300 -19.78 1.32 32.10
N TRP A 301 -18.70 1.11 31.35
CA TRP A 301 -17.47 0.50 31.88
C TRP A 301 -16.45 1.51 32.39
N ARG A 302 -16.37 2.69 31.78
CA ARG A 302 -15.34 3.69 32.09
C ARG A 302 -15.90 4.87 32.87
N ARG A 303 -17.08 5.38 32.52
CA ARG A 303 -17.76 6.44 33.28
C ARG A 303 -18.58 5.92 34.45
N ARG A 304 -18.85 4.61 34.48
CA ARG A 304 -19.69 3.96 35.49
C ARG A 304 -21.06 4.61 35.57
N ASP A 305 -21.65 4.94 34.44
CA ASP A 305 -22.95 5.61 34.31
C ASP A 305 -23.93 4.70 33.54
N PRO A 306 -24.62 3.78 34.24
CA PRO A 306 -25.53 2.83 33.61
C PRO A 306 -26.82 3.51 33.12
N HIS A 307 -27.24 4.64 33.70
CA HIS A 307 -28.42 5.38 33.24
C HIS A 307 -28.19 5.94 31.83
N ARG A 308 -27.11 6.72 31.64
CA ARG A 308 -26.79 7.24 30.31
C ARG A 308 -26.47 6.14 29.31
N ALA A 309 -25.86 5.04 29.76
CA ALA A 309 -25.61 3.89 28.90
C ALA A 309 -26.91 3.21 28.44
N LEU A 310 -27.92 3.11 29.33
CA LEU A 310 -29.24 2.56 29.01
C LEU A 310 -29.95 3.42 27.97
N THR A 311 -30.00 4.75 28.18
CA THR A 311 -30.60 5.69 27.23
C THR A 311 -30.00 5.54 25.83
N VAL A 312 -28.66 5.45 25.71
CA VAL A 312 -28.00 5.25 24.41
C VAL A 312 -28.41 3.93 23.75
N VAL A 313 -28.59 2.85 24.51
CA VAL A 313 -29.00 1.54 23.97
C VAL A 313 -30.46 1.56 23.54
N GLU A 314 -31.35 2.17 24.33
CA GLU A 314 -32.77 2.34 23.97
C GLU A 314 -32.92 3.20 22.71
N ASP A 315 -32.18 4.31 22.63
CA ASP A 315 -32.14 5.18 21.46
C ASP A 315 -31.61 4.43 20.22
N ALA A 316 -30.65 3.51 20.40
CA ALA A 316 -30.16 2.64 19.32
C ALA A 316 -31.21 1.60 18.91
N GLN A 317 -31.91 0.95 19.84
CA GLN A 317 -32.98 -0.01 19.49
C GLN A 317 -34.10 0.65 18.69
N ARG A 318 -34.47 1.89 19.01
CA ARG A 318 -35.48 2.63 18.25
C ARG A 318 -35.03 2.99 16.83
N ARG A 319 -33.74 3.24 16.63
CA ARG A 319 -33.15 3.56 15.32
C ARG A 319 -32.86 2.33 14.47
N PHE A 320 -32.54 1.20 15.09
CA PHE A 320 -32.16 -0.05 14.43
C PHE A 320 -33.08 -1.21 14.90
N PRO A 321 -34.36 -1.25 14.46
CA PRO A 321 -35.29 -2.31 14.86
C PRO A 321 -34.79 -3.72 14.55
N GLU A 322 -34.08 -3.89 13.44
CA GLU A 322 -33.47 -5.16 13.01
C GLU A 322 -32.37 -5.64 13.97
N ALA A 323 -31.67 -4.72 14.64
CA ALA A 323 -30.66 -5.02 15.64
C ALA A 323 -31.22 -5.07 17.08
N ALA A 324 -32.53 -4.81 17.27
CA ALA A 324 -33.11 -4.68 18.61
C ALA A 324 -32.93 -5.94 19.46
N ALA A 325 -33.10 -7.12 18.86
CA ALA A 325 -32.89 -8.41 19.52
C ALA A 325 -31.43 -8.63 19.98
N GLU A 326 -30.44 -8.14 19.24
CA GLU A 326 -29.02 -8.20 19.63
C GLU A 326 -28.72 -7.26 20.82
N LEU A 327 -29.42 -6.12 20.87
CA LEU A 327 -29.25 -5.11 21.91
C LEU A 327 -30.00 -5.47 23.21
N GLU A 328 -31.03 -6.31 23.12
CA GLU A 328 -31.93 -6.67 24.22
C GLU A 328 -31.20 -7.17 25.48
N PRO A 329 -30.26 -8.13 25.41
CA PRO A 329 -29.56 -8.61 26.61
C PRO A 329 -28.75 -7.51 27.30
N ARG A 330 -28.30 -6.51 26.53
CA ARG A 330 -27.59 -5.36 27.10
C ARG A 330 -28.55 -4.39 27.77
N ARG A 331 -29.74 -4.15 27.18
CA ARG A 331 -30.76 -3.29 27.79
C ARG A 331 -31.16 -3.84 29.16
N GLU A 332 -31.59 -5.10 29.24
CA GLU A 332 -32.01 -5.75 30.50
C GLU A 332 -30.89 -5.75 31.57
N ARG A 333 -29.64 -5.93 31.14
CA ARG A 333 -28.48 -5.85 32.04
C ARG A 333 -28.31 -4.43 32.61
N LEU A 334 -28.49 -3.41 31.79
CA LEU A 334 -28.37 -2.01 32.21
C LEU A 334 -29.54 -1.57 33.08
N GLU A 335 -30.78 -1.98 32.77
CA GLU A 335 -31.97 -1.76 33.61
C GLU A 335 -31.77 -2.31 35.02
N ARG A 336 -31.31 -3.57 35.15
CA ARG A 336 -30.98 -4.16 36.46
C ARG A 336 -29.91 -3.38 37.21
N LYS A 337 -28.90 -2.83 36.52
CA LYS A 337 -27.85 -2.01 37.14
C LYS A 337 -28.37 -0.65 37.59
N VAL A 338 -29.29 -0.05 36.84
CA VAL A 338 -29.98 1.20 37.18
C VAL A 338 -30.82 0.99 38.45
N LEU A 339 -31.68 -0.03 38.47
CA LEU A 339 -32.54 -0.35 39.62
C LEU A 339 -31.72 -0.58 40.91
N ARG A 340 -30.64 -1.36 40.83
CA ARG A 340 -29.75 -1.62 41.98
C ARG A 340 -29.07 -0.38 42.54
N ARG A 341 -28.83 0.65 41.71
CA ARG A 341 -28.24 1.92 42.15
C ARG A 341 -29.26 2.90 42.71
N GLY A 342 -30.51 2.83 42.24
CA GLY A 342 -31.62 3.59 42.80
C GLY A 342 -31.97 3.14 44.22
N GLY A 343 -32.11 1.83 44.45
CA GLY A 343 -32.49 1.27 45.77
C GLY A 343 -31.42 1.40 46.87
N GLY A 344 -30.17 1.70 46.52
CA GLY A 344 -29.09 1.93 47.50
C GLY A 344 -29.08 3.35 48.10
N ARG A 345 -29.89 4.28 47.59
CA ARG A 345 -30.04 5.64 48.16
C ARG A 345 -31.25 5.78 49.08
N GLU A 346 -32.26 4.92 48.97
CA GLU A 346 -33.45 4.97 49.83
C GLU A 346 -33.28 4.23 51.17
N SER A 347 -32.20 3.47 51.36
CA SER A 347 -31.95 2.65 52.56
C SER A 347 -31.21 3.38 53.70
N PHE A 348 -31.01 4.70 53.63
CA PHE A 348 -30.35 5.51 54.67
C PHE A 348 -31.24 6.58 55.32
N GLN A 349 -32.56 6.54 55.11
CA GLN A 349 -33.52 7.43 55.77
C GLN A 349 -34.74 6.67 56.31
N THR A 350 -34.54 5.69 57.18
CA THR A 350 -35.60 5.23 58.10
C THR A 350 -34.95 4.40 59.20
N SER A 351 -34.62 5.03 60.34
CA SER A 351 -34.62 4.43 61.68
C SER A 351 -34.03 5.42 62.71
N ILE A 352 -34.83 6.40 63.13
CA ILE A 352 -34.81 6.89 64.52
C ILE A 352 -36.27 7.08 64.91
N PRO A 353 -36.87 6.18 65.70
CA PRO A 353 -38.07 6.47 66.48
C PRO A 353 -37.67 7.16 67.80
N ASP A 354 -38.60 7.97 68.30
CA ASP A 354 -38.50 8.94 69.40
C ASP A 354 -37.93 8.44 70.74
#